data_AF-A0AB38SLX5-F1
#
_entry.id   AF-A0AB38SLX5-F1
#
_cell.length_a   1.000
_cell.length_b   1.000
_cell.length_c   1.000
_cell.angle_alpha   90.00
_cell.angle_beta   90.00
_cell.angle_gamma   90.00
#
_symmetry.space_group_name_H-M   'P 1'
#
loop_
_entity.id
_entity.type
_entity.pdbx_description
1 polymer ?
#
loop_
_entity_poly.entity_id
_entity_poly.type
_entity_poly.pdbx_seq_one_letter_code
_entity_poly.pdbx_strand_id
1 'polypeptide(L)'
;MQRGAELAQRYSYDEARRYREMAREFQRIRAARPYVNQCVVARDLGARAFGISVDHLLAGTREADVTAIRQKLMAFTHVMTGLSFRQIATVFDRDHSAVGYACNKYERAIRAAVADRG
;
A
#
# COMPACT_ATOMS: atom_id res chain seq x y z
N MET A 1 -29.41 -10.15 -1.92
CA MET A 1 -28.08 -10.31 -2.56
C MET A 1 -27.50 -9.01 -3.14
N GLN A 2 -28.31 -8.01 -3.55
CA GLN A 2 -27.81 -6.73 -4.11
C GLN A 2 -26.94 -5.89 -3.14
N ARG A 3 -27.31 -5.81 -1.85
CA ARG A 3 -26.63 -4.97 -0.85
C ARG A 3 -25.15 -5.32 -0.61
N GLY A 4 -24.77 -6.59 -0.77
CA GLY A 4 -23.38 -7.05 -0.57
C GLY A 4 -22.46 -6.65 -1.73
N ALA A 5 -22.99 -6.67 -2.96
CA ALA A 5 -22.24 -6.26 -4.16
C ALA A 5 -22.00 -4.74 -4.17
N GLU A 6 -22.99 -3.95 -3.76
CA GLU A 6 -22.87 -2.48 -3.64
C GLU A 6 -21.82 -2.06 -2.60
N LEU A 7 -21.81 -2.72 -1.43
CA LEU A 7 -20.80 -2.46 -0.40
C LEU A 7 -19.39 -2.84 -0.84
N ALA A 8 -19.24 -3.96 -1.54
CA ALA A 8 -17.94 -4.38 -2.09
C ALA A 8 -17.46 -3.42 -3.19
N GLN A 9 -18.36 -2.95 -4.06
CA GLN A 9 -18.04 -1.93 -5.07
C GLN A 9 -17.63 -0.60 -4.44
N ARG A 10 -18.37 -0.13 -3.42
CA ARG A 10 -18.03 1.10 -2.70
C ARG A 10 -16.68 0.99 -2.01
N TYR A 11 -16.42 -0.13 -1.34
CA TYR A 11 -15.12 -0.39 -0.72
C TYR A 11 -13.99 -0.35 -1.75
N SER A 12 -14.15 -1.05 -2.88
CA SER A 12 -13.19 -1.04 -3.99
C SER A 12 -12.95 0.37 -4.55
N TYR A 13 -14.00 1.18 -4.69
CA TYR A 13 -13.90 2.56 -5.14
C TYR A 13 -13.11 3.44 -4.15
N ASP A 14 -13.40 3.32 -2.85
CA ASP A 14 -12.70 4.06 -1.80
C ASP A 14 -11.22 3.66 -1.72
N GLU A 15 -10.90 2.39 -1.91
CA GLU A 15 -9.51 1.92 -2.00
C GLU A 15 -8.79 2.47 -3.23
N ALA A 16 -9.41 2.42 -4.41
CA ALA A 16 -8.82 2.98 -5.62
C ALA A 16 -8.56 4.49 -5.47
N ARG A 17 -9.50 5.23 -4.87
CA ARG A 17 -9.33 6.66 -4.56
C ARG A 17 -8.14 6.88 -3.63
N ARG A 18 -8.05 6.10 -2.55
CA ARG A 18 -6.94 6.15 -1.60
C ARG A 18 -5.59 5.90 -2.27
N TYR A 19 -5.47 4.88 -3.12
CA TYR A 19 -4.23 4.59 -3.84
C TYR A 19 -3.82 5.73 -4.78
N ARG A 20 -4.77 6.37 -5.47
CA ARG A 20 -4.49 7.55 -6.32
C ARG A 20 -3.97 8.73 -5.51
N GLU A 21 -4.63 9.06 -4.40
CA GLU A 21 -4.21 10.16 -3.52
C GLU A 21 -2.81 9.91 -2.96
N MET A 22 -2.55 8.68 -2.46
CA MET A 22 -1.24 8.26 -1.99
C MET A 22 -0.17 8.36 -3.09
N ALA A 23 -0.47 7.90 -4.30
CA ALA A 23 0.47 7.95 -5.42
C ALA A 23 0.81 9.39 -5.82
N ARG A 24 -0.19 10.28 -5.87
CA ARG A 24 0.01 11.71 -6.17
C ARG A 24 0.93 12.37 -5.13
N GLU A 25 0.69 12.09 -3.85
CA GLU A 25 1.53 12.63 -2.77
C GLU A 25 2.94 12.03 -2.78
N PHE A 26 3.06 10.72 -3.00
CA PHE A 26 4.35 10.06 -3.14
C PHE A 26 5.19 10.69 -4.25
N GLN A 27 4.59 10.93 -5.43
CA GLN A 27 5.30 11.56 -6.55
C GLN A 27 5.72 13.00 -6.24
N ARG A 28 4.89 13.78 -5.52
CA ARG A 28 5.26 15.12 -5.05
C ARG A 28 6.48 15.07 -4.12
N ILE A 29 6.47 14.19 -3.13
CA ILE A 29 7.59 14.04 -2.18
C ILE A 29 8.85 13.58 -2.92
N ARG A 30 8.72 12.59 -3.81
CA ARG A 30 9.84 12.07 -4.60
C ARG A 30 10.49 13.16 -5.47
N ALA A 31 9.68 14.01 -6.11
CA ALA A 31 10.17 15.12 -6.92
C ALA A 31 10.85 16.20 -6.06
N ALA A 32 10.27 16.54 -4.91
CA ALA A 32 10.82 17.57 -4.01
C ALA A 32 12.04 17.11 -3.20
N ARG A 33 12.14 15.81 -2.91
CA ARG A 33 13.14 15.23 -2.00
C ARG A 33 13.65 13.88 -2.54
N PRO A 34 14.44 13.86 -3.62
CA PRO A 34 14.85 12.60 -4.27
C PRO A 34 15.72 11.70 -3.37
N TYR A 35 16.46 12.28 -2.42
CA TYR A 35 17.40 11.56 -1.56
C TYR A 35 16.77 10.84 -0.36
N VAL A 36 15.47 11.04 -0.09
CA VAL A 36 14.82 10.36 1.04
C VAL A 36 14.57 8.89 0.72
N ASN A 37 14.49 8.06 1.76
CA ASN A 37 14.15 6.65 1.59
C ASN A 37 12.70 6.52 1.09
N GLN A 38 12.56 6.25 -0.20
CA GLN A 38 11.27 6.15 -0.89
C GLN A 38 10.37 5.04 -0.32
N CYS A 39 10.96 3.95 0.19
CA CYS A 39 10.21 2.87 0.81
C CYS A 39 9.56 3.31 2.13
N VAL A 40 10.31 4.07 2.95
CA VAL A 40 9.78 4.68 4.18
C VAL A 40 8.69 5.69 3.88
N VAL A 41 8.87 6.55 2.87
CA VAL A 41 7.83 7.50 2.44
C VAL A 41 6.54 6.78 2.03
N ALA A 42 6.63 5.74 1.20
CA ALA A 42 5.46 4.98 0.76
C ALA A 42 4.73 4.31 1.94
N ARG A 43 5.47 3.71 2.88
CA ARG A 43 4.92 3.13 4.11
C ARG A 43 4.18 4.17 4.94
N ASP A 44 4.82 5.30 5.22
CA ASP A 44 4.28 6.32 6.13
C ASP A 44 3.05 7.01 5.54
N LEU A 45 3.06 7.30 4.23
CA LEU A 45 1.87 7.78 3.51
C LEU A 45 0.73 6.77 3.58
N GLY A 46 1.04 5.49 3.36
CA GLY A 46 0.08 4.41 3.45
C GLY A 46 -0.53 4.27 4.84
N ALA A 47 0.30 4.25 5.88
CA ALA A 47 -0.16 4.16 7.27
C ALA A 47 -1.18 5.27 7.58
N ARG A 48 -0.86 6.52 7.21
CA ARG A 48 -1.78 7.67 7.35
C ARG A 48 -3.07 7.48 6.55
N ALA A 49 -2.98 7.08 5.29
CA ALA A 49 -4.13 6.92 4.41
C ALA A 49 -5.11 5.83 4.87
N PHE A 50 -4.61 4.80 5.53
CA PHE A 50 -5.40 3.72 6.13
C PHE A 50 -5.74 3.96 7.62
N GLY A 51 -5.33 5.08 8.20
CA GLY A 51 -5.64 5.43 9.60
C GLY A 51 -4.98 4.50 10.63
N ILE A 52 -3.82 3.92 10.31
CA ILE A 52 -3.07 3.04 11.20
C ILE A 52 -1.72 3.68 11.57
N SER A 53 -1.26 3.47 12.81
CA SER A 53 0.10 3.89 13.20
C SER A 53 1.15 2.99 12.56
N VAL A 54 2.36 3.52 12.34
CA VAL A 54 3.48 2.72 11.82
C VAL A 54 3.83 1.60 12.80
N ASP A 55 3.82 1.87 14.10
CA ASP A 55 4.10 0.83 15.11
C ASP A 55 3.10 -0.32 15.03
N HIS A 56 1.82 -0.03 14.85
CA HIS A 56 0.80 -1.07 14.72
C HIS A 56 0.89 -1.82 13.39
N LEU A 57 1.24 -1.10 12.31
CA LEU A 57 1.50 -1.70 11.00
C LEU A 57 2.66 -2.72 11.06
N LEU A 58 3.73 -2.39 11.78
CA LEU A 58 4.93 -3.23 11.93
C LEU A 58 4.75 -4.34 13.00
N ALA A 59 3.89 -4.12 13.99
CA ALA A 59 3.60 -5.09 15.04
C ALA A 59 3.19 -6.46 14.48
N GLY A 60 3.64 -7.53 15.12
CA GLY A 60 3.37 -8.93 14.73
C GLY A 60 1.91 -9.39 14.88
N THR A 61 0.95 -8.47 15.05
CA THR A 61 -0.47 -8.81 15.17
C THR A 61 -1.00 -9.55 13.94
N ARG A 62 -1.87 -10.52 14.20
CA ARG A 62 -2.58 -11.35 13.22
C ARG A 62 -4.02 -10.88 12.99
N GLU A 63 -4.38 -9.69 13.47
CA GLU A 63 -5.65 -9.06 13.14
C GLU A 63 -5.82 -9.00 11.62
N ALA A 64 -6.96 -9.47 11.14
CA ALA A 64 -7.20 -9.66 9.71
C ALA A 64 -7.12 -8.32 8.95
N ASP A 65 -7.67 -7.25 9.53
CA ASP A 65 -7.68 -5.92 8.93
C ASP A 65 -6.27 -5.33 8.85
N VAL A 66 -5.51 -5.38 9.94
CA VAL A 66 -4.12 -4.91 9.99
C VAL A 66 -3.25 -5.70 9.01
N THR A 67 -3.45 -7.01 8.93
CA THR A 67 -2.74 -7.88 7.99
C THR A 67 -3.06 -7.52 6.54
N ALA A 68 -4.33 -7.28 6.22
CA ALA A 68 -4.76 -6.86 4.89
C ALA A 68 -4.16 -5.49 4.52
N ILE A 69 -4.19 -4.51 5.43
CA ILE A 69 -3.58 -3.18 5.24
C ILE A 69 -2.08 -3.34 4.98
N ARG A 70 -1.38 -4.13 5.81
CA ARG A 70 0.06 -4.37 5.66
C ARG A 70 0.41 -4.92 4.28
N GLN A 71 -0.33 -5.92 3.81
CA GLN A 71 -0.13 -6.50 2.48
C GLN A 71 -0.39 -5.48 1.37
N LYS A 72 -1.48 -4.70 1.46
CA LYS A 72 -1.78 -3.62 0.50
C LYS A 72 -0.64 -2.60 0.43
N LEU A 73 -0.08 -2.21 1.58
CA LEU A 73 1.01 -1.23 1.63
C LEU A 73 2.35 -1.77 1.12
N MET A 74 2.64 -3.06 1.34
CA MET A 74 3.80 -3.71 0.71
C MET A 74 3.69 -3.69 -0.81
N ALA A 75 2.54 -4.08 -1.35
CA ALA A 75 2.29 -4.10 -2.79
C ALA A 75 2.31 -2.68 -3.39
N PHE A 76 1.69 -1.71 -2.72
CA PHE A 76 1.75 -0.30 -3.13
C PHE A 76 3.19 0.21 -3.18
N THR A 77 3.98 -0.09 -2.15
CA THR A 77 5.40 0.30 -2.10
C THR A 77 6.19 -0.31 -3.25
N HIS A 78 5.93 -1.57 -3.60
CA HIS A 78 6.54 -2.20 -4.76
C HIS A 78 6.14 -1.51 -6.08
N VAL A 79 4.85 -1.22 -6.28
CA VAL A 79 4.35 -0.53 -7.47
C VAL A 79 4.98 0.85 -7.65
N MET A 80 5.13 1.62 -6.56
CA MET A 80 5.61 2.99 -6.62
C MET A 80 7.14 3.12 -6.72
N THR A 81 7.88 2.19 -6.11
CA THR A 81 9.35 2.29 -6.00
C THR A 81 10.10 1.35 -6.93
N GLY A 82 9.51 0.22 -7.33
CA GLY A 82 10.20 -0.83 -8.09
C GLY A 82 11.27 -1.58 -7.30
N LEU A 83 11.37 -1.36 -5.98
CA LEU A 83 12.35 -2.01 -5.13
C LEU A 83 12.09 -3.51 -5.00
N SER A 84 13.16 -4.26 -4.69
CA SER A 84 13.08 -5.70 -4.48
C SER A 84 12.25 -6.05 -3.23
N PHE A 85 11.68 -7.26 -3.20
CA PHE A 85 10.91 -7.75 -2.06
C PHE A 85 11.72 -7.75 -0.76
N ARG A 86 13.04 -8.00 -0.83
CA ARG A 86 13.94 -7.96 0.34
C ARG A 86 14.09 -6.55 0.90
N GLN A 87 14.23 -5.53 0.06
CA GLN A 87 14.32 -4.14 0.51
C GLN A 87 13.02 -3.67 1.16
N ILE A 88 11.88 -4.06 0.59
CA ILE A 88 10.56 -3.74 1.15
C ILE A 88 10.35 -4.46 2.49
N ALA A 89 10.70 -5.75 2.54
CA ALA A 89 10.65 -6.58 3.75
C ALA A 89 11.33 -5.91 4.95
N THR A 90 12.53 -5.33 4.76
CA THR A 90 13.26 -4.62 5.81
C THR A 90 12.46 -3.44 6.39
N VAL A 91 11.77 -2.66 5.55
CA VAL A 91 11.02 -1.48 6.00
C VAL A 91 9.70 -1.83 6.70
N PHE A 92 9.14 -2.99 6.36
CA PHE A 92 7.91 -3.52 6.94
C PHE A 92 8.14 -4.52 8.08
N ASP A 93 9.40 -4.81 8.44
CA ASP A 93 9.79 -5.82 9.42
C ASP A 93 9.16 -7.20 9.14
N ARG A 94 9.20 -7.65 7.88
CA ARG A 94 8.57 -8.91 7.45
C ARG A 94 9.47 -9.71 6.54
N ASP A 95 9.12 -10.98 6.36
CA ASP A 95 9.82 -11.81 5.40
C ASP A 95 9.49 -11.41 3.94
N HIS A 96 10.49 -11.51 3.08
CA HIS A 96 10.37 -11.22 1.66
C HIS A 96 9.30 -12.06 0.94
N SER A 97 9.01 -13.29 1.39
CA SER A 97 7.92 -14.11 0.85
C SER A 97 6.54 -13.52 1.16
N ALA A 98 6.38 -12.85 2.30
CA ALA A 98 5.13 -12.15 2.64
C ALA A 98 4.91 -10.95 1.71
N VAL A 99 5.97 -10.26 1.31
CA VAL A 99 5.92 -9.21 0.28
C VAL A 99 5.52 -9.79 -1.06
N GLY A 100 6.13 -10.92 -1.47
CA GLY A 100 5.76 -11.62 -2.70
C GLY A 100 4.28 -12.04 -2.73
N TYR A 101 3.79 -12.62 -1.63
CA TYR A 101 2.37 -12.94 -1.47
C TYR A 101 1.48 -11.71 -1.60
N ALA A 102 1.86 -10.60 -0.97
CA ALA A 102 1.13 -9.34 -1.03
C ALA A 102 1.07 -8.76 -2.45
N CYS A 103 2.19 -8.75 -3.17
CA CYS A 103 2.25 -8.28 -4.56
C CYS A 103 1.37 -9.14 -5.48
N ASN A 104 1.47 -10.47 -5.37
CA ASN A 104 0.61 -11.39 -6.14
C ASN A 104 -0.88 -11.10 -5.95
N LYS A 105 -1.28 -10.66 -4.74
CA LYS A 105 -2.67 -10.40 -4.40
C LYS A 105 -3.16 -9.01 -4.83
N TYR A 106 -2.36 -7.97 -4.65
CA TYR A 106 -2.84 -6.58 -4.72
C TYR A 106 -2.22 -5.75 -5.85
N GLU A 107 -1.08 -6.14 -6.41
CA GLU A 107 -0.31 -5.30 -7.34
C GLU A 107 -1.12 -4.87 -8.56
N ARG A 108 -1.84 -5.80 -9.20
CA ARG A 108 -2.64 -5.50 -10.40
C ARG A 108 -3.70 -4.43 -10.14
N ALA A 109 -4.43 -4.55 -9.03
CA ALA A 109 -5.47 -3.59 -8.67
C ALA A 109 -4.89 -2.22 -8.34
N ILE A 110 -3.76 -2.19 -7.63
CA ILE A 110 -3.06 -0.95 -7.30
C ILE A 110 -2.53 -0.29 -8.57
N ARG A 111 -1.89 -1.04 -9.48
CA ARG A 111 -1.41 -0.51 -10.78
C ARG A 111 -2.53 0.12 -11.59
N ALA A 112 -3.69 -0.55 -11.66
CA ALA A 112 -4.86 -0.01 -12.34
C ALA A 112 -5.33 1.30 -11.68
N ALA A 113 -5.42 1.34 -10.35
CA ALA A 113 -5.84 2.53 -9.63
C ALA A 113 -4.89 3.71 -9.84
N VAL A 114 -3.56 3.50 -9.78
CA VAL A 114 -2.59 4.61 -9.90
C VAL A 114 -2.35 5.06 -11.34
N ALA A 115 -2.62 4.22 -12.34
CA ALA A 115 -2.51 4.57 -13.75
C ALA A 115 -3.70 5.39 -14.26
N ASP A 116 -4.85 5.26 -13.61
CA ASP A 116 -6.06 6.01 -13.92
C ASP A 116 -5.86 7.51 -13.66
N ARG A 117 -5.79 8.29 -14.74
CA ARG A 117 -5.52 9.73 -14.73
C ARG A 117 -6.78 10.59 -14.55
N GLY A 118 -7.89 10.01 -14.10
CA GLY A 118 -9.15 10.71 -13.82
C GLY A 118 -8.98 12.04 -13.10
#